data_AF-A0A2T7VP28-F1
#
_entry.id   AF-A0A2T7VP28-F1
#
_cell.length_a   1.000
_cell.length_b   1.000
_cell.length_c   1.000
_cell.angle_alpha   90.00
_cell.angle_beta   90.00
_cell.angle_gamma   90.00
#
_symmetry.space_group_name_H-M   'P 1'
#
loop_
_entity.id
_entity.type
_entity.pdbx_description
1 polymer ?
#
loop_
_entity_poly.entity_id
_entity_poly.type
_entity_poly.pdbx_seq_one_letter_code
_entity_poly.pdbx_strand_id
1 'polypeptide(L)'
;MESLQPISTEIDAETMALVDRVAQRRGITNGEFAAQAIRRAAESDADFDAFIQAGIDSLDRGEGIPHEQVMAELDAMIAQHRARCG
;
A
#
# COMPACT_ATOMS: atom_id res chain seq x y z
N MET A 1 -8.60 26.45 -7.09
CA MET A 1 -8.64 25.48 -8.20
C MET A 1 -7.27 24.85 -8.28
N GLU A 2 -7.15 23.55 -8.02
CA GLU A 2 -5.88 22.85 -8.27
C GLU A 2 -5.56 22.91 -9.77
N SER A 3 -4.30 23.17 -10.11
CA SER A 3 -3.82 23.20 -11.48
C SER A 3 -3.60 21.75 -11.95
N LEU A 4 -4.37 21.30 -12.93
CA LEU A 4 -4.11 20.02 -13.60
C LEU A 4 -2.84 20.13 -14.44
N GLN A 5 -1.94 19.14 -14.33
CA GLN A 5 -0.72 19.07 -15.14
C GLN A 5 -0.79 17.84 -16.05
N PRO A 6 -0.51 17.99 -17.37
CA PRO A 6 -0.52 16.86 -18.29
C PRO A 6 0.73 15.99 -18.08
N ILE A 7 0.55 14.67 -18.22
CA ILE A 7 1.63 13.69 -18.30
C ILE A 7 1.55 13.06 -19.70
N SER A 8 2.69 12.96 -20.38
CA SER A 8 2.81 12.28 -21.68
C SER A 8 3.84 11.16 -21.56
N THR A 9 3.44 9.95 -21.95
CA THR A 9 4.29 8.76 -21.96
C THR A 9 3.78 7.79 -23.01
N GLU A 10 4.66 6.89 -23.45
CA GLU A 10 4.29 5.76 -24.30
C GLU A 10 3.68 4.64 -23.44
N ILE A 11 2.65 3.98 -23.96
CA ILE A 11 1.99 2.82 -23.36
C ILE A 11 1.80 1.81 -24.50
N ASP A 12 2.10 0.54 -24.25
CA ASP A 12 1.92 -0.51 -25.24
C ASP A 12 0.42 -0.71 -25.60
N ALA A 13 0.17 -1.24 -26.79
CA ALA A 13 -1.19 -1.36 -27.31
C ALA A 13 -2.10 -2.27 -26.48
N GLU A 14 -1.54 -3.30 -25.84
CA GLU A 14 -2.31 -4.24 -25.01
C GLU A 14 -2.78 -3.57 -23.73
N THR A 15 -1.89 -2.86 -23.05
CA THR A 15 -2.21 -2.06 -21.86
C THR A 15 -3.23 -0.97 -22.18
N MET A 16 -3.06 -0.26 -23.30
CA MET A 16 -4.02 0.78 -23.72
C MET A 16 -5.43 0.19 -23.95
N ALA A 17 -5.51 -0.98 -24.60
CA ALA A 17 -6.79 -1.67 -24.80
C ALA A 17 -7.45 -2.11 -23.48
N LEU A 18 -6.66 -2.49 -22.47
CA LEU A 18 -7.17 -2.78 -21.13
C LEU A 18 -7.71 -1.51 -20.45
N VAL A 19 -6.97 -0.41 -20.51
CA VAL A 19 -7.38 0.89 -19.97
C VAL A 19 -8.73 1.31 -20.57
N ASP A 20 -8.87 1.28 -21.90
CA ASP A 20 -10.10 1.67 -22.58
C ASP A 20 -11.28 0.78 -22.17
N ARG A 21 -11.09 -0.54 -22.07
CA ARG A 21 -12.15 -1.46 -21.61
C ARG A 21 -12.59 -1.17 -20.17
N VAL A 22 -11.66 -0.87 -19.27
CA VAL A 22 -11.99 -0.57 -17.87
C VAL A 22 -12.68 0.78 -17.75
N ALA A 23 -12.19 1.79 -18.46
CA ALA A 23 -12.78 3.13 -18.50
C ALA A 23 -14.22 3.08 -19.03
N GLN A 24 -14.46 2.38 -20.15
CA GLN A 24 -15.79 2.17 -20.71
C GLN A 24 -16.75 1.49 -19.73
N ARG A 25 -16.32 0.40 -19.06
CA ARG A 25 -17.15 -0.28 -18.04
C ARG A 25 -17.52 0.62 -16.87
N ARG A 26 -16.69 1.62 -16.56
CA ARG A 26 -16.90 2.58 -15.46
C ARG A 26 -17.61 3.87 -15.91
N GLY A 27 -17.86 4.04 -17.20
CA GLY A 27 -18.49 5.25 -17.74
C GLY A 27 -17.61 6.51 -17.64
N ILE A 28 -16.29 6.35 -17.64
CA ILE A 28 -15.32 7.46 -17.56
C ILE A 28 -14.37 7.42 -18.77
N THR A 29 -13.63 8.49 -18.99
CA THR A 29 -12.58 8.55 -20.01
C THR A 29 -11.34 7.73 -19.59
N ASN A 30 -10.53 7.32 -20.56
CA ASN A 30 -9.26 6.65 -20.30
C ASN A 30 -8.27 7.55 -19.52
N GLY A 31 -8.26 8.86 -19.79
CA GLY A 31 -7.47 9.84 -19.06
C GLY A 31 -7.87 9.96 -17.59
N GLU A 32 -9.18 9.98 -17.29
CA GLU A 32 -9.67 9.96 -15.90
C GLU A 32 -9.32 8.65 -15.20
N PHE A 33 -9.44 7.52 -15.89
CA PHE A 33 -9.02 6.23 -15.34
C PHE A 33 -7.52 6.23 -15.04
N ALA A 34 -6.69 6.67 -15.98
CA ALA A 34 -5.23 6.74 -15.82
C ALA A 34 -4.85 7.67 -14.65
N ALA A 35 -5.43 8.86 -14.57
CA ALA A 35 -5.19 9.79 -13.47
C ALA A 35 -5.55 9.18 -12.10
N GLN A 36 -6.69 8.47 -12.00
CA GLN A 36 -7.06 7.77 -10.77
C GLN A 36 -6.13 6.60 -10.44
N ALA A 37 -5.67 5.85 -11.45
CA ALA A 37 -4.77 4.74 -11.25
C ALA A 37 -3.40 5.23 -10.74
N ILE A 38 -2.85 6.28 -11.37
CA ILE A 38 -1.61 6.93 -10.97
C ILE A 38 -1.73 7.48 -9.54
N ARG A 39 -2.85 8.15 -9.21
CA ARG A 39 -3.09 8.64 -7.86
C ARG A 39 -3.05 7.52 -6.83
N ARG A 40 -3.81 6.43 -7.05
CA ARG A 40 -3.85 5.31 -6.10
C ARG A 40 -2.49 4.66 -5.93
N ALA A 41 -1.72 4.50 -7.01
CA ALA A 41 -0.37 3.97 -6.94
C ALA A 41 0.54 4.87 -6.11
N ALA A 42 0.55 6.18 -6.40
CA ALA A 42 1.35 7.14 -5.66
C ALA A 42 0.96 7.25 -4.18
N GLU A 43 -0.34 7.24 -3.86
CA GLU A 43 -0.83 7.21 -2.47
C GLU A 43 -0.38 5.94 -1.75
N SER A 44 -0.50 4.77 -2.40
CA SER A 44 -0.12 3.49 -1.80
C SER A 44 1.38 3.41 -1.54
N ASP A 45 2.20 3.87 -2.48
CA ASP A 45 3.66 3.90 -2.34
C ASP A 45 4.08 4.90 -1.26
N ALA A 46 3.47 6.09 -1.23
CA ALA A 46 3.76 7.09 -0.21
C ALA A 46 3.35 6.64 1.20
N ASP A 47 2.19 5.98 1.34
CA ASP A 47 1.74 5.41 2.60
C ASP A 47 2.67 4.29 3.08
N PHE A 48 3.17 3.45 2.15
CA PHE A 48 4.12 2.40 2.48
C PHE A 48 5.47 2.96 2.93
N ASP A 49 6.00 3.95 2.19
CA ASP A 49 7.25 4.62 2.56
C ASP A 49 7.12 5.31 3.93
N ALA A 50 6.00 5.98 4.18
CA ALA A 50 5.70 6.60 5.48
C ALA A 50 5.64 5.58 6.61
N PHE A 51 5.01 4.42 6.37
CA PHE A 51 4.98 3.31 7.33
C PHE A 51 6.39 2.79 7.66
N ILE A 52 7.23 2.56 6.65
CA ILE A 52 8.61 2.11 6.83
C ILE A 52 9.42 3.14 7.63
N GLN A 53 9.31 4.42 7.26
CA GLN A 53 10.05 5.49 7.94
C GLN A 53 9.62 5.63 9.41
N ALA A 54 8.32 5.51 9.70
CA ALA A 54 7.84 5.53 11.09
C ALA A 54 8.46 4.40 11.94
N GLY A 55 8.67 3.22 11.34
CA GLY A 55 9.36 2.10 12.00
C GLY A 55 10.84 2.40 12.25
N ILE A 56 11.55 2.94 11.25
CA ILE A 56 12.96 3.36 11.39
C ILE A 56 13.08 4.40 12.51
N ASP A 57 12.24 5.43 12.51
CA ASP A 57 12.28 6.48 13.52
C ASP A 57 12.02 5.94 14.94
N SER A 58 11.15 4.92 15.07
CA SER A 58 10.89 4.24 16.35
C SER A 58 12.11 3.47 16.84
N LEU A 59 12.80 2.75 15.94
CA LEU A 59 14.04 2.05 16.25
C LEU A 59 15.15 3.02 16.65
N ASP A 60 15.29 4.15 15.95
CA ASP A 60 16.29 5.19 16.27
C ASP A 60 16.03 5.85 17.65
N ARG A 61 14.77 5.92 18.09
CA ARG A 61 14.40 6.32 19.46
C ARG A 61 14.62 5.23 20.51
N GLY A 62 14.99 4.02 20.10
CA GLY A 62 15.19 2.88 20.99
C GLY A 62 13.89 2.22 21.44
N GLU A 63 12.78 2.43 20.73
CA GLU A 63 11.47 1.84 21.05
C GLU A 63 11.29 0.41 20.49
N GLY A 64 12.35 -0.18 19.94
CA GLY A 64 12.35 -1.55 19.47
C GLY A 64 12.18 -2.55 20.62
N ILE A 65 11.51 -3.68 20.34
CA ILE A 65 11.34 -4.79 21.28
C ILE A 65 12.43 -5.84 21.00
N PRO A 66 13.20 -6.28 22.01
CA PRO A 66 14.17 -7.36 21.85
C PRO A 66 13.52 -8.66 21.36
N HIS A 67 14.22 -9.40 20.50
CA HIS A 67 13.72 -10.65 19.93
C HIS A 67 13.30 -11.68 20.98
N GLU A 68 14.07 -11.81 22.07
CA GLU A 68 13.76 -12.72 23.17
C GLU A 68 12.42 -12.42 23.84
N GLN A 69 12.08 -11.13 23.97
CA GLN A 69 10.81 -10.70 24.53
C GLN A 69 9.65 -11.04 23.58
N VAL A 70 9.81 -10.78 22.28
CA VAL A 70 8.81 -11.14 21.26
C VAL A 70 8.49 -12.63 21.30
N MET A 71 9.51 -13.49 21.38
CA MET A 71 9.31 -14.94 21.42
C MET A 71 8.59 -15.39 22.68
N ALA A 72 8.94 -14.81 23.84
CA ALA A 72 8.26 -15.12 25.10
C ALA A 72 6.76 -14.73 25.07
N GLU A 73 6.43 -13.58 24.48
CA GLU A 73 5.05 -13.13 24.33
C GLU A 73 4.24 -14.03 23.38
N LEU A 74 4.85 -14.48 22.27
CA LEU A 74 4.22 -15.42 21.34
C LEU A 74 3.95 -16.79 21.98
N ASP A 75 4.90 -17.33 22.74
CA ASP A 75 4.71 -18.60 23.47
C ASP A 75 3.55 -18.50 24.46
N ALA A 76 3.43 -17.38 25.16
CA ALA A 76 2.32 -17.12 26.08
C ALA A 76 0.97 -17.08 25.36
N MET A 77 0.89 -16.42 24.19
CA MET A 77 -0.33 -16.39 23.37
C MET A 77 -0.74 -17.79 22.89
N ILE A 78 0.22 -18.62 22.48
CA ILE A 78 -0.02 -20.00 22.06
C ILE A 78 -0.54 -20.85 23.22
N ALA A 79 0.08 -20.73 24.40
CA ALA A 79 -0.35 -21.45 25.59
C ALA A 79 -1.79 -21.08 25.99
N GLN A 80 -2.13 -19.79 25.95
CA GLN A 80 -3.50 -19.31 26.21
C GLN A 80 -4.50 -19.87 25.20
N HIS A 81 -4.15 -19.88 23.91
CA HIS A 81 -5.02 -20.44 22.88
C HIS A 81 -5.28 -21.93 23.09
N ARG A 82 -4.22 -22.70 23.39
CA ARG A 82 -4.32 -24.13 23.69
C ARG A 82 -5.21 -24.40 24.91
N ALA A 83 -5.07 -23.62 25.98
CA ALA A 83 -5.90 -23.74 27.17
C ALA A 83 -7.39 -23.40 26.93
N ARG A 84 -7.71 -22.61 25.90
CA ARG A 84 -9.08 -22.23 25.54
C ARG A 84 -9.76 -23.25 24.61
N CYS A 85 -8.99 -23.89 23.73
CA CYS A 85 -9.51 -24.71 22.63
C CYS A 85 -9.20 -26.21 22.74
N GLY A 86 -8.38 -26.63 23.71
CA GLY A 86 -8.11 -28.03 24.03
C GLY A 86 -8.79 -28.44 25.31
#